data_AF-A0A6G7WWH7-F1
#
_entry.id   AF-A0A6G7WWH7-F1
#
_cell.length_a   1.000
_cell.length_b   1.000
_cell.length_c   1.000
_cell.angle_alpha   90.00
_cell.angle_beta   90.00
_cell.angle_gamma   90.00
#
_symmetry.space_group_name_H-M   'P 1'
#
loop_
_entity.id
_entity.type
_entity.pdbx_description
1 polymer ?
#
loop_
_entity_poly.entity_id
_entity_poly.type
_entity_poly.pdbx_seq_one_letter_code
_entity_poly.pdbx_strand_id
1 'polypeptide(L)'
;MERLIIVNEEKVFVGESFGSEANTEGSIFIDTNVSSYLSNFNKEGIAIHTYPEIGSVGISGKECNEQTTLKAMIVSELSECPSHFESQNTLENYCHETGIIGVKGIDTRELVRYIQANNIQSIRITTKELA
;
A
#
# COMPACT_ATOMS: atom_id res chain seq x y z
N MET A 1 -3.60 -6.44 12.46
CA MET A 1 -4.30 -5.41 13.25
C MET A 1 -5.20 -4.64 12.29
N GLU A 2 -6.38 -4.19 12.71
CA GLU A 2 -7.26 -3.43 11.81
C GLU A 2 -6.65 -2.06 11.47
N ARG A 3 -6.95 -1.57 10.27
CA ARG A 3 -6.40 -0.33 9.74
C ARG A 3 -7.43 0.44 8.93
N LEU A 4 -7.57 1.72 9.23
CA LEU A 4 -8.58 2.59 8.64
C LEU A 4 -7.95 3.48 7.57
N ILE A 5 -8.62 3.55 6.42
CA ILE A 5 -8.35 4.52 5.35
C ILE A 5 -9.48 5.52 5.35
N ILE A 6 -9.19 6.72 5.83
CA ILE A 6 -10.11 7.86 5.85
C ILE A 6 -9.91 8.63 4.56
N VAL A 7 -10.91 8.58 3.68
CA VAL A 7 -10.87 9.27 2.39
C VAL A 7 -11.34 10.72 2.54
N ASN A 8 -12.37 10.93 3.36
CA ASN A 8 -12.92 12.21 3.80
C ASN A 8 -13.79 11.97 5.04
N GLU A 9 -14.54 12.99 5.49
CA GLU A 9 -15.46 12.88 6.64
C GLU A 9 -16.61 11.88 6.42
N GLU A 10 -16.89 11.48 5.18
CA GLU A 10 -18.06 10.67 4.82
C GLU A 10 -17.74 9.19 4.52
N LYS A 11 -16.48 8.87 4.18
CA LYS A 11 -16.11 7.52 3.71
C LYS A 11 -14.82 7.02 4.36
N VAL A 12 -14.96 5.88 5.03
CA VAL A 12 -13.87 5.12 5.64
C VAL A 12 -13.86 3.71 5.05
N PHE A 13 -12.67 3.20 4.74
CA PHE A 13 -12.44 1.80 4.39
C PHE A 13 -11.67 1.13 5.53
N VAL A 14 -12.06 -0.11 5.84
CA VAL A 14 -11.41 -0.93 6.87
C VAL A 14 -10.64 -2.04 6.17
N GLY A 15 -9.36 -2.17 6.50
CA GLY A 15 -8.53 -3.26 6.05
C GLY A 15 -7.64 -3.79 7.17
N GLU A 16 -6.67 -4.60 6.79
CA GLU A 16 -5.68 -5.19 7.68
C GLU A 16 -4.32 -4.52 7.48
N SER A 17 -3.65 -4.20 8.59
CA SER A 17 -2.31 -3.65 8.59
C SER A 17 -1.27 -4.67 8.13
N PHE A 18 -0.30 -4.23 7.34
CA PHE A 18 0.99 -4.90 7.18
C PHE A 18 2.13 -3.87 7.12
N GLY A 19 3.38 -4.29 7.28
CA GLY A 19 4.53 -3.39 7.27
C GLY A 19 4.64 -2.50 8.52
N SER A 20 4.76 -1.18 8.34
CA SER A 20 4.92 -0.21 9.43
C SER A 20 3.61 0.12 10.17
N GLU A 21 3.67 0.22 11.50
CA GLU A 21 2.53 0.55 12.38
C GLU A 21 2.28 2.07 12.53
N ALA A 22 3.13 2.93 11.96
CA ALA A 22 2.99 4.39 12.04
C ALA A 22 1.72 4.89 11.33
N ASN A 23 1.20 6.07 11.67
CA ASN A 23 0.09 6.69 10.92
C ASN A 23 0.63 7.59 9.80
N THR A 24 -0.13 7.79 8.73
CA THR A 24 0.28 8.68 7.64
C THR A 24 -0.91 9.40 7.00
N GLU A 25 -0.59 10.53 6.39
CA GLU A 25 -1.47 11.30 5.54
C GLU A 25 -0.65 11.81 4.36
N GLY A 26 -1.26 11.83 3.17
CA GLY A 26 -0.54 12.29 2.00
C GLY A 26 -1.32 12.15 0.71
N SER A 27 -0.70 12.64 -0.36
CA SER A 27 -1.22 12.53 -1.71
C SER A 27 -1.25 11.08 -2.16
N ILE A 28 -2.29 10.74 -2.91
CA ILE A 28 -2.46 9.40 -3.48
C ILE A 28 -2.03 9.36 -4.93
N PHE A 29 -1.61 8.19 -5.39
CA PHE A 29 -1.54 7.87 -6.81
C PHE A 29 -2.06 6.45 -7.04
N ILE A 30 -2.71 6.26 -8.17
CA ILE A 30 -3.27 4.96 -8.55
C ILE A 30 -2.21 4.23 -9.37
N ASP A 31 -1.84 3.03 -8.93
CA ASP A 31 -0.93 2.16 -9.65
C ASP A 31 -1.69 1.05 -10.38
N THR A 32 -1.65 1.12 -11.70
CA THR A 32 -2.23 0.13 -12.60
C THR A 32 -1.20 -0.84 -13.18
N ASN A 33 0.06 -0.78 -12.73
CA ASN A 33 1.10 -1.66 -13.25
C ASN A 33 0.89 -3.09 -12.75
N VAL A 34 0.72 -4.01 -13.70
CA VAL A 34 0.55 -5.44 -13.43
C VAL A 34 1.91 -6.14 -13.35
N SER A 35 2.94 -5.59 -14.00
CA SER A 35 4.21 -6.29 -14.20
C SER A 35 5.22 -6.13 -13.06
N SER A 36 5.16 -5.02 -12.30
CA SER A 36 6.00 -4.85 -11.11
C SER A 36 5.52 -3.65 -10.27
N TYR A 37 5.01 -3.92 -9.07
CA TYR A 37 4.69 -2.89 -8.08
C TYR A 37 5.94 -2.15 -7.57
N LEU A 38 7.13 -2.72 -7.76
CA LEU A 38 8.41 -2.17 -7.31
C LEU A 38 8.77 -0.84 -7.99
N SER A 39 8.28 -0.62 -9.22
CA SER A 39 8.58 0.59 -10.00
C SER A 39 8.11 1.90 -9.34
N ASN A 40 7.24 1.82 -8.34
CA ASN A 40 6.70 2.99 -7.65
C ASN A 40 7.31 3.27 -6.27
N PHE A 41 8.32 2.52 -5.83
CA PHE A 41 8.95 2.76 -4.52
C PHE A 41 9.69 4.10 -4.46
N ASN A 42 10.13 4.61 -5.60
CA ASN A 42 10.77 5.92 -5.73
C ASN A 42 9.78 7.09 -5.83
N LYS A 43 8.46 6.84 -5.79
CA LYS A 43 7.43 7.88 -5.85
C LYS A 43 6.94 8.25 -4.46
N GLU A 44 6.95 9.54 -4.17
CA GLU A 44 6.40 10.05 -2.91
C GLU A 44 4.87 9.94 -2.90
N GLY A 45 4.33 9.42 -1.80
CA GLY A 45 2.89 9.41 -1.54
C GLY A 45 2.35 8.03 -1.16
N ILE A 46 1.05 7.87 -1.35
CA ILE A 46 0.30 6.66 -1.02
C ILE A 46 -0.12 5.97 -2.31
N ALA A 47 0.40 4.76 -2.54
CA ALA A 47 0.04 3.94 -3.69
C ALA A 47 -1.27 3.19 -3.44
N ILE A 48 -2.19 3.25 -4.39
CA ILE A 48 -3.38 2.39 -4.43
C ILE A 48 -3.23 1.45 -5.62
N HIS A 49 -2.99 0.16 -5.33
CA HIS A 49 -2.81 -0.84 -6.36
C HIS A 49 -4.15 -1.37 -6.86
N THR A 50 -4.34 -1.35 -8.18
CA THR A 50 -5.56 -1.90 -8.80
C THR A 50 -5.46 -3.40 -9.08
N TYR A 51 -4.26 -3.98 -9.03
CA TYR A 51 -4.07 -5.40 -9.25
C TYR A 51 -4.42 -6.19 -7.98
N PRO A 52 -5.18 -7.31 -8.07
CA PRO A 52 -5.73 -8.00 -6.90
C PRO A 52 -4.66 -8.49 -5.91
N GLU A 53 -3.60 -9.12 -6.42
CA GLU A 53 -2.56 -9.73 -5.59
C GLU A 53 -1.22 -9.02 -5.79
N ILE A 54 -0.69 -8.41 -4.73
CA ILE A 54 0.58 -7.69 -4.74
C ILE A 54 1.57 -8.45 -3.85
N GLY A 55 2.85 -8.52 -4.25
CA GLY A 55 3.89 -9.21 -3.46
C GLY A 55 4.37 -10.56 -4.02
N SER A 56 3.77 -11.06 -5.11
CA SER A 56 4.03 -12.42 -5.63
C SER A 56 5.47 -12.64 -6.13
N VAL A 57 6.18 -11.58 -6.52
CA VAL A 57 7.61 -11.63 -6.90
C VAL A 57 8.56 -11.33 -5.73
N GLY A 58 8.02 -10.95 -4.57
CA GLY A 58 8.79 -10.53 -3.40
C GLY A 58 9.62 -9.28 -3.66
N ILE A 59 10.70 -9.13 -2.90
CA ILE A 59 11.67 -8.05 -3.04
C ILE A 59 13.02 -8.64 -3.39
N SER A 60 13.70 -8.09 -4.41
CA SER A 60 15.07 -8.51 -4.75
C SER A 60 16.09 -7.73 -3.94
N GLY A 61 17.32 -8.24 -3.90
CA GLY A 61 18.42 -7.58 -3.20
C GLY A 61 18.75 -6.18 -3.75
N LYS A 62 18.38 -5.86 -5.00
CA LYS A 62 18.57 -4.52 -5.56
C LYS A 62 17.65 -3.52 -4.86
N GLU A 63 16.36 -3.81 -4.76
CA GLU A 63 15.38 -2.91 -4.14
C GLU A 63 15.58 -2.78 -2.63
N CYS A 64 16.10 -3.82 -1.95
CA CYS A 64 16.50 -3.72 -0.54
C CYS A 64 17.56 -2.63 -0.29
N ASN A 65 18.39 -2.30 -1.29
CA ASN A 65 19.45 -1.32 -1.17
C ASN A 65 19.05 0.09 -1.67
N GLU A 66 17.85 0.24 -2.25
CA GLU A 66 17.35 1.53 -2.72
C GLU A 66 16.52 2.23 -1.64
N GLN A 67 16.69 3.54 -1.51
CA GLN A 67 15.89 4.34 -0.58
C GLN A 67 14.50 4.57 -1.17
N THR A 68 13.49 3.98 -0.55
CA THR A 68 12.09 4.24 -0.88
C THR A 68 11.65 5.61 -0.39
N THR A 69 10.81 6.28 -1.17
CA THR A 69 10.11 7.51 -0.77
C THR A 69 8.61 7.30 -0.62
N LEU A 70 8.17 6.05 -0.86
CA LEU A 70 6.78 5.64 -0.72
C LEU A 70 6.35 5.69 0.75
N LYS A 71 5.23 6.34 1.04
CA LYS A 71 4.71 6.47 2.41
C LYS A 71 3.81 5.29 2.79
N ALA A 72 2.98 4.85 1.85
CA ALA A 72 2.08 3.74 2.08
C ALA A 72 1.68 3.00 0.81
N MET A 73 1.25 1.75 0.99
CA MET A 73 0.70 0.87 -0.03
C MET A 73 -0.66 0.34 0.40
N ILE A 74 -1.62 0.45 -0.50
CA ILE A 74 -2.96 -0.08 -0.34
C ILE A 74 -3.18 -1.14 -1.40
N VAL A 75 -3.48 -2.36 -0.95
CA VAL A 75 -3.62 -3.55 -1.80
C VAL A 75 -4.92 -4.29 -1.46
N SER A 76 -5.44 -5.04 -2.43
CA SER A 76 -6.58 -5.92 -2.16
C SER A 76 -6.10 -7.16 -1.41
N GLU A 77 -5.13 -7.88 -1.96
CA GLU A 77 -4.51 -9.04 -1.35
C GLU A 77 -2.98 -8.91 -1.37
N LEU A 78 -2.35 -9.41 -0.31
CA LEU A 78 -0.91 -9.45 -0.16
C LEU A 78 -0.45 -10.90 -0.30
N SER A 79 0.49 -11.15 -1.20
CA SER A 79 1.09 -12.47 -1.37
C SER A 79 2.02 -12.77 -0.19
N GLU A 80 1.73 -13.81 0.58
CA GLU A 80 2.52 -14.22 1.74
C GLU A 80 3.77 -15.02 1.34
N CYS A 81 3.68 -15.75 0.22
CA CYS A 81 4.72 -16.64 -0.28
C CYS A 81 5.20 -16.17 -1.65
N PRO A 82 6.21 -15.26 -1.72
CA PRO A 82 6.75 -14.84 -2.99
C PRO A 82 7.40 -16.03 -3.71
N SER A 83 7.14 -16.15 -5.01
CA SER A 83 7.59 -17.27 -5.84
C SER A 83 8.38 -16.75 -7.05
N HIS A 84 9.52 -16.13 -6.77
CA HIS A 84 10.44 -15.64 -7.81
C HIS A 84 11.90 -15.94 -7.43
N PHE A 85 12.72 -16.30 -8.42
CA PHE A 85 14.11 -16.74 -8.20
C PHE A 85 15.02 -15.64 -7.64
N GLU A 86 14.69 -14.38 -7.88
CA GLU A 86 15.39 -13.20 -7.35
C GLU A 86 14.83 -12.73 -5.99
N SER A 87 13.76 -13.34 -5.48
CA SER A 87 13.17 -12.94 -4.20
C SER A 87 14.13 -13.26 -3.06
N GLN A 88 14.51 -12.23 -2.30
CA GLN A 88 15.35 -12.32 -1.11
C GLN A 88 14.59 -11.93 0.17
N ASN A 89 13.49 -11.16 0.03
CA ASN A 89 12.63 -10.77 1.14
C ASN A 89 11.15 -10.76 0.72
N THR A 90 10.25 -10.78 1.69
CA THR A 90 8.82 -10.57 1.46
C THR A 90 8.53 -9.07 1.35
N LEU A 91 7.45 -8.72 0.66
CA LEU A 91 7.00 -7.33 0.59
C LEU A 91 6.65 -6.79 1.99
N GLU A 92 6.02 -7.62 2.83
CA GLU A 92 5.67 -7.24 4.20
C GLU A 92 6.89 -6.85 5.03
N ASN A 93 7.93 -7.70 5.03
CA ASN A 93 9.16 -7.44 5.77
C ASN A 93 9.86 -6.18 5.26
N TYR A 94 9.95 -6.01 3.94
CA TYR A 94 10.54 -4.81 3.37
C TYR A 94 9.77 -3.55 3.78
N CYS A 95 8.44 -3.57 3.75
CA CYS A 95 7.63 -2.45 4.22
C CYS A 95 7.87 -2.16 5.70
N HIS A 96 8.06 -3.19 6.52
CA HIS A 96 8.40 -3.04 7.94
C HIS A 96 9.77 -2.39 8.14
N GLU A 97 10.80 -2.88 7.45
CA GLU A 97 12.18 -2.38 7.54
C GLU A 97 12.35 -0.95 7.03
N THR A 98 11.60 -0.59 5.98
CA THR A 98 11.68 0.73 5.35
C THR A 98 10.67 1.75 5.87
N GLY A 99 9.80 1.35 6.80
CA GLY A 99 8.79 2.23 7.39
C GLY A 99 7.57 2.49 6.49
N ILE A 100 7.42 1.76 5.38
CA ILE A 100 6.24 1.85 4.50
C ILE A 100 5.03 1.26 5.23
N ILE A 101 3.94 2.01 5.21
CA ILE A 101 2.67 1.60 5.79
C ILE A 101 1.88 0.75 4.79
N GLY A 102 1.48 -0.47 5.18
CA GLY A 102 0.67 -1.35 4.36
C GLY A 102 -0.77 -1.48 4.84
N VAL A 103 -1.73 -1.49 3.91
CA VAL A 103 -3.13 -1.87 4.13
C VAL A 103 -3.56 -2.92 3.10
N LYS A 104 -3.99 -4.09 3.56
CA LYS A 104 -4.51 -5.19 2.73
C LYS A 104 -5.99 -5.49 3.06
N GLY A 105 -6.65 -6.33 2.26
CA GLY A 105 -8.00 -6.81 2.55
C GLY A 105 -9.10 -5.79 2.25
N ILE A 106 -8.82 -4.80 1.39
CA ILE A 106 -9.82 -3.79 1.00
C ILE A 106 -10.28 -3.99 -0.45
N ASP A 107 -11.51 -3.58 -0.76
CA ASP A 107 -11.94 -3.45 -2.15
C ASP A 107 -11.29 -2.19 -2.77
N THR A 108 -10.10 -2.38 -3.35
CA THR A 108 -9.38 -1.29 -4.03
C THR A 108 -10.15 -0.75 -5.25
N ARG A 109 -11.07 -1.53 -5.84
CA ARG A 109 -11.89 -1.07 -6.98
C ARG A 109 -12.95 -0.09 -6.49
N GLU A 110 -13.62 -0.37 -5.38
CA GLU A 110 -14.54 0.59 -4.75
C GLU A 110 -13.80 1.86 -4.33
N LEU A 111 -12.64 1.72 -3.68
CA LEU A 111 -11.82 2.84 -3.24
C LEU A 111 -11.44 3.76 -4.42
N VAL A 112 -10.89 3.19 -5.49
CA VAL A 112 -10.49 3.97 -6.69
C VAL A 112 -11.70 4.65 -7.34
N ARG A 113 -12.84 3.96 -7.46
CA ARG A 113 -14.06 4.56 -8.02
C ARG A 113 -14.53 5.75 -7.18
N TYR A 114 -14.51 5.62 -5.85
CA TYR A 114 -14.92 6.70 -4.96
C TYR A 114 -13.97 7.90 -5.04
N ILE A 115 -12.66 7.65 -5.05
CA ILE A 115 -11.63 8.68 -5.20
C ILE A 115 -11.80 9.46 -6.50
N GLN A 116 -11.97 8.75 -7.63
CA GLN A 116 -12.12 9.37 -8.93
C GLN A 116 -13.44 10.15 -9.06
N ALA A 117 -14.53 9.62 -8.52
CA ALA A 117 -15.83 10.29 -8.53
C ALA A 117 -15.84 11.60 -7.72
N ASN A 118 -15.05 11.65 -6.64
CA ASN A 118 -15.01 12.79 -5.71
C ASN A 118 -13.76 13.67 -5.87
N ASN A 119 -12.90 13.42 -6.87
CA ASN A 119 -11.64 14.13 -7.10
C ASN A 119 -10.74 14.21 -5.84
N ILE A 120 -10.67 13.12 -5.09
CA ILE A 120 -9.85 13.06 -3.88
C ILE A 120 -8.37 12.99 -4.27
N GLN A 121 -7.55 13.83 -3.65
CA GLN A 121 -6.11 13.93 -3.95
C GLN A 121 -5.23 13.43 -2.79
N SER A 122 -5.77 13.33 -1.59
CA SER A 122 -5.07 12.88 -0.39
C SER A 122 -5.97 12.08 0.52
N ILE A 123 -5.40 11.15 1.27
CA ILE A 123 -6.11 10.32 2.25
C ILE A 123 -5.28 10.20 3.52
N ARG A 124 -5.93 9.77 4.60
CA ARG A 124 -5.29 9.49 5.89
C ARG A 124 -5.43 8.01 6.25
N ILE A 125 -4.34 7.41 6.73
CA ILE A 125 -4.29 6.02 7.18
C ILE A 125 -3.94 5.98 8.67
N THR A 126 -4.79 5.35 9.47
CA THR A 126 -4.65 5.29 10.94
C THR A 126 -4.98 3.93 11.53
N THR A 127 -4.32 3.59 12.64
CA THR A 127 -4.61 2.41 13.48
C THR A 127 -5.53 2.72 14.66
N LYS A 128 -5.77 4.00 14.98
CA LYS A 128 -6.68 4.42 16.06
C LYS A 128 -8.10 4.65 15.52
N GLU A 129 -9.09 4.15 16.27
CA GLU A 129 -10.48 4.60 16.20
C GLU A 129 -10.53 6.13 16.29
N LEU A 130 -11.34 6.74 15.41
CA LEU A 130 -11.61 8.17 15.41
C LEU A 130 -12.16 8.57 16.78
N ALA A 131 -11.35 9.28 17.58
CA ALA A 131 -11.74 9.86 18.87
C ALA A 131 -12.13 11.32 18.71
#